data_AF-A0A535JZJ4-F1
#
_entry.id   AF-A0A535JZJ4-F1
#
_cell.length_a   1.000
_cell.length_b   1.000
_cell.length_c   1.000
_cell.angle_alpha   90.00
_cell.angle_beta   90.00
_cell.angle_gamma   90.00
#
_symmetry.space_group_name_H-M   'P 1'
#
loop_
_entity.id
_entity.type
_entity.pdbx_description
1 polymer ?
#
loop_
_entity_poly.entity_id
_entity_poly.type
_entity_poly.pdbx_seq_one_letter_code
_entity_poly.pdbx_strand_id
1 'polypeptide(L)'
;MSTSVREVRSAKQAEQEDLFFGQTVILWARWSVIVAGIVLVLWTSTDVSLLTRTMPFFLVLMAVNFFLHGRYVMGSPLNRTAVVVASAVDLILITAIIVLWPGSHGLDNQFFVLYFPVVFA
;
A
#
# COMPACT_ATOMS: atom_id res chain seq x y z
N MET A 1 -6.86 34.02 37.16
CA MET A 1 -6.33 33.81 35.80
C MET A 1 -5.55 32.51 35.85
N SER A 2 -6.14 31.40 35.41
CA SER A 2 -5.51 30.07 35.48
C SER A 2 -4.51 29.94 34.34
N THR A 3 -3.24 29.78 34.66
CA THR A 3 -2.17 29.52 33.69
C THR A 3 -2.42 28.13 33.10
N SER A 4 -2.92 28.05 31.86
CA SER A 4 -2.98 26.76 31.18
C SER A 4 -1.54 26.31 30.93
N VAL A 5 -1.14 25.27 31.65
CA VAL A 5 0.13 24.58 31.38
C VAL A 5 -0.03 23.97 30.00
N ARG A 6 0.63 24.57 28.99
CA ARG A 6 0.70 24.01 27.65
C ARG A 6 1.52 22.72 27.77
N GLU A 7 0.84 21.58 27.87
CA GLU A 7 1.51 20.28 27.92
C GLU A 7 2.37 20.10 26.66
N VAL A 8 3.68 20.19 26.83
CA VAL A 8 4.64 19.89 25.77
C VAL A 8 4.69 18.37 25.64
N ARG A 9 4.12 17.84 24.55
CA ARG A 9 4.14 16.40 24.28
C ARG A 9 5.57 15.88 24.22
N SER A 10 5.80 14.69 24.79
CA SER A 10 7.07 13.98 24.66
C SER A 10 7.28 13.52 23.22
N ALA A 11 8.53 13.51 22.74
CA ALA A 11 8.89 13.04 21.40
C ALA A 11 8.35 11.62 21.09
N LYS A 12 8.33 10.73 22.10
CA LYS A 12 7.78 9.38 21.95
C LYS A 12 6.27 9.37 21.71
N GLN A 13 5.55 10.32 22.32
CA GLN A 13 4.09 10.40 22.18
C GLN A 13 3.72 11.01 20.82
N ALA A 14 4.50 11.97 20.33
CA ALA A 14 4.36 12.48 18.97
C ALA A 14 4.59 11.38 17.92
N GLU A 15 5.64 10.55 18.07
CA GLU A 15 5.93 9.45 17.14
C GLU A 15 4.81 8.39 17.12
N GLN A 16 4.22 8.06 18.28
CA GLN A 16 3.11 7.11 18.36
C GLN A 16 1.82 7.65 17.73
N GLU A 17 1.52 8.93 17.92
CA GLU A 17 0.37 9.57 17.27
C GLU A 17 0.56 9.65 15.75
N ASP A 18 1.75 10.02 15.27
CA ASP A 18 2.07 10.05 13.84
C ASP A 18 1.93 8.68 13.19
N LEU A 19 2.40 7.62 13.86
CA LEU A 19 2.19 6.25 13.40
C LEU A 19 0.71 5.88 13.37
N PHE A 20 -0.07 6.27 14.39
CA PHE A 20 -1.50 5.96 14.45
C PHE A 20 -2.30 6.65 13.33
N PHE A 21 -2.11 7.96 13.14
CA PHE A 21 -2.80 8.71 12.09
C PHE A 21 -2.29 8.33 10.69
N GLY A 22 -0.98 8.15 10.53
CA GLY A 22 -0.37 7.72 9.27
C GLY A 22 -0.80 6.32 8.84
N GLN A 23 -0.96 5.38 9.78
CA GLN A 23 -1.35 4.00 9.48
C GLN A 23 -2.69 3.91 8.74
N THR A 24 -3.66 4.77 9.08
CA THR A 24 -4.96 4.80 8.39
C THR A 24 -4.79 5.21 6.92
N VAL A 25 -4.02 6.26 6.66
CA VAL A 25 -3.75 6.77 5.30
C VAL A 25 -3.04 5.69 4.47
N ILE A 26 -2.02 5.05 5.05
CA ILE A 26 -1.26 3.97 4.41
C ILE A 26 -2.19 2.80 4.03
N LEU A 27 -3.07 2.37 4.93
CA LEU A 27 -4.02 1.29 4.64
C LEU A 27 -4.96 1.64 3.48
N TRP A 28 -5.44 2.88 3.40
CA TRP A 28 -6.28 3.33 2.29
C TRP A 28 -5.50 3.44 0.97
N ALA A 29 -4.27 3.96 1.00
CA ALA A 29 -3.41 4.00 -0.18
C ALA A 29 -3.20 2.60 -0.77
N ARG A 30 -2.98 1.59 0.08
CA ARG A 30 -2.85 0.18 -0.32
C ARG A 30 -4.13 -0.37 -0.96
N TRP A 31 -5.29 -0.07 -0.38
CA TRP A 31 -6.58 -0.43 -1.00
C TRP A 31 -6.76 0.21 -2.37
N SER A 32 -6.38 1.48 -2.53
CA SER A 32 -6.42 2.17 -3.82
C SER A 32 -5.51 1.51 -4.86
N VAL A 33 -4.31 1.07 -4.48
CA VAL A 33 -3.38 0.34 -5.38
C VAL A 33 -4.02 -0.94 -5.88
N ILE A 34 -4.59 -1.74 -4.98
CA ILE A 34 -5.20 -3.03 -5.31
C ILE A 34 -6.37 -2.82 -6.27
N VAL A 35 -7.28 -1.91 -5.93
CA VAL A 35 -8.48 -1.64 -6.76
C VAL A 35 -8.07 -1.08 -8.12
N ALA A 36 -7.22 -0.05 -8.16
CA ALA A 36 -6.77 0.55 -9.41
C ALA A 36 -6.01 -0.46 -10.28
N GLY A 37 -5.15 -1.28 -9.69
CA GLY A 37 -4.41 -2.29 -10.42
C GLY A 37 -5.31 -3.38 -11.00
N ILE A 38 -6.30 -3.87 -10.24
CA ILE A 38 -7.30 -4.82 -10.75
C ILE A 38 -8.07 -4.20 -11.92
N VAL A 39 -8.54 -2.96 -11.77
CA VAL A 39 -9.26 -2.25 -12.84
C VAL A 39 -8.38 -2.11 -14.08
N LEU A 40 -7.12 -1.69 -13.94
CA LEU A 40 -6.20 -1.55 -15.07
C LEU A 40 -5.93 -2.89 -15.75
N VAL A 41 -5.70 -3.97 -15.00
CA VAL A 41 -5.50 -5.31 -15.57
C VAL A 41 -6.73 -5.74 -16.36
N LEU A 42 -7.93 -5.60 -15.79
CA LEU A 42 -9.17 -6.00 -16.46
C LEU A 42 -9.47 -5.13 -17.69
N TRP A 43 -9.17 -3.83 -17.62
CA TRP A 43 -9.42 -2.88 -18.70
C TRP A 43 -8.50 -3.11 -19.92
N THR A 44 -7.28 -3.58 -19.67
CA THR A 44 -6.21 -3.55 -20.66
C THR A 44 -5.78 -4.93 -21.13
N SER A 45 -6.27 -5.98 -20.46
CA SER A 45 -6.00 -7.36 -20.88
C SER A 45 -6.72 -7.69 -22.18
N THR A 46 -5.99 -8.29 -23.10
CA THR A 46 -6.51 -8.79 -24.38
C THR A 46 -6.70 -10.31 -24.40
N ASP A 47 -6.21 -11.01 -23.37
CA ASP A 47 -6.24 -12.47 -23.25
C ASP A 47 -6.46 -12.90 -21.79
N VAL A 48 -7.20 -13.98 -21.60
CA VAL A 48 -7.38 -14.65 -20.31
C VAL A 48 -6.04 -15.17 -19.76
N SER A 49 -5.12 -15.61 -20.63
CA SER A 49 -3.80 -16.11 -20.19
C SER A 49 -3.01 -15.06 -19.40
N LEU A 50 -3.12 -13.79 -19.80
CA LEU A 50 -2.46 -12.67 -19.14
C LEU A 50 -3.09 -12.38 -17.77
N LEU A 51 -4.42 -12.49 -17.66
CA LEU A 51 -5.12 -12.41 -16.38
C LEU A 51 -4.65 -13.53 -15.44
N THR A 52 -4.62 -14.78 -15.91
CA THR A 52 -4.17 -15.92 -15.10
C THR A 52 -2.74 -15.74 -14.60
N ARG A 53 -1.85 -15.19 -15.43
CA ARG A 53 -0.45 -14.93 -15.04
C ARG A 53 -0.32 -13.79 -14.03
N THR A 54 -1.18 -12.77 -14.11
CA THR A 54 -1.06 -11.55 -13.29
C THR A 54 -1.82 -11.66 -11.96
N MET A 55 -2.93 -12.41 -11.92
CA MET A 55 -3.78 -12.57 -10.75
C MET A 55 -3.04 -13.00 -9.46
N PRO A 56 -2.04 -13.91 -9.49
CA PRO A 56 -1.30 -14.28 -8.29
C PRO A 56 -0.66 -13.08 -7.56
N PHE A 57 -0.16 -12.06 -8.29
CA PHE A 57 0.42 -10.88 -7.65
C PHE A 57 -0.64 -10.08 -6.86
N PHE A 58 -1.84 -9.93 -7.41
CA PHE A 58 -2.96 -9.30 -6.73
C PHE A 58 -3.45 -10.10 -5.53
N LEU A 59 -3.47 -11.44 -5.62
CA LEU A 59 -3.82 -12.28 -4.48
C LEU A 59 -2.83 -12.11 -3.32
N VAL A 60 -1.53 -11.99 -3.60
CA VAL A 60 -0.51 -11.70 -2.57
C VAL A 60 -0.71 -10.30 -2.00
N LEU A 61 -0.87 -9.27 -2.84
CA LEU A 61 -1.15 -7.90 -2.40
C LEU A 61 -2.39 -7.86 -1.49
N MET A 62 -3.47 -8.53 -1.90
CA MET A 62 -4.71 -8.64 -1.14
C MET A 62 -4.48 -9.37 0.18
N ALA A 63 -3.82 -10.52 0.19
CA ALA A 63 -3.58 -11.29 1.42
C ALA A 63 -2.78 -10.48 2.46
N VAL A 64 -1.68 -9.83 2.02
CA VAL A 64 -0.89 -8.95 2.88
C VAL A 64 -1.74 -7.79 3.37
N ASN A 65 -2.50 -7.15 2.49
CA ASN A 65 -3.33 -6.01 2.86
C ASN A 65 -4.45 -6.38 3.84
N PHE A 66 -5.14 -7.51 3.62
CA PHE A 66 -6.16 -8.02 4.54
C PHE A 66 -5.59 -8.36 5.90
N PHE A 67 -4.39 -8.95 5.97
CA PHE A 67 -3.72 -9.21 7.23
C PHE A 67 -3.44 -7.92 8.02
N LEU A 68 -2.88 -6.91 7.36
CA LEU A 68 -2.56 -5.62 7.99
C LEU A 68 -3.82 -4.85 8.40
N HIS A 69 -4.85 -4.85 7.54
CA HIS A 69 -6.13 -4.24 7.84
C HIS A 69 -6.82 -4.95 9.02
N GLY A 70 -6.81 -6.28 9.06
CA GLY A 70 -7.35 -7.05 10.17
C GLY A 70 -6.65 -6.72 11.49
N ARG A 71 -5.31 -6.64 11.48
CA ARG A 71 -4.51 -6.21 12.64
C ARG A 71 -4.90 -4.81 13.14
N TYR A 72 -5.09 -3.88 12.20
CA TYR A 72 -5.55 -2.53 12.51
C TYR A 72 -6.95 -2.52 13.15
N VAL A 73 -7.92 -3.23 12.57
CA VAL A 73 -9.29 -3.33 13.10
C VAL A 73 -9.33 -3.99 14.47
N MET A 74 -8.44 -4.95 14.74
CA MET A 74 -8.28 -5.59 16.06
C MET A 74 -7.59 -4.70 17.10
N GLY A 75 -7.33 -3.42 16.80
CA GLY A 75 -6.69 -2.49 17.73
C GLY A 75 -5.24 -2.87 18.06
N SER A 76 -4.61 -3.71 17.23
CA SER A 76 -3.22 -4.12 17.40
C SER A 76 -2.34 -3.28 16.48
N PRO A 77 -1.80 -2.13 16.93
CA PRO A 77 -1.05 -1.22 16.08
C PRO A 77 0.13 -1.94 15.41
N LEU A 78 0.34 -1.61 14.14
CA LEU A 78 1.45 -2.17 13.38
C LEU A 78 2.73 -1.48 13.84
N ASN A 79 3.78 -2.26 14.08
CA ASN A 79 5.09 -1.66 14.27
C ASN A 79 5.61 -1.13 12.93
N ARG A 80 6.52 -0.15 13.01
CA ARG A 80 7.12 0.49 11.82
C ARG A 80 7.74 -0.53 10.86
N THR A 81 8.37 -1.57 11.39
CA THR A 81 8.99 -2.63 10.59
C THR A 81 7.98 -3.37 9.72
N ALA A 82 6.80 -3.71 10.25
CA ALA A 82 5.77 -4.41 9.49
C ALA A 82 5.23 -3.55 8.34
N VAL A 83 5.06 -2.25 8.57
CA VAL A 83 4.64 -1.30 7.52
C VAL A 83 5.69 -1.21 6.42
N VAL A 84 6.97 -1.06 6.78
CA VAL A 84 8.08 -0.98 5.81
C VAL A 84 8.18 -2.26 4.98
N VAL A 85 8.10 -3.43 5.61
CA VAL A 85 8.14 -4.72 4.91
C VAL A 85 6.95 -4.83 3.94
N ALA A 86 5.76 -4.41 4.36
CA ALA A 86 4.58 -4.43 3.51
C ALA A 86 4.71 -3.51 2.29
N SER A 87 5.24 -2.29 2.47
CA SER A 87 5.50 -1.37 1.36
C SER A 87 6.57 -1.92 0.41
N ALA A 88 7.61 -2.58 0.93
CA ALA A 88 8.63 -3.22 0.11
C ALA A 88 8.05 -4.38 -0.73
N VAL A 89 7.17 -5.19 -0.14
CA VAL A 89 6.46 -6.26 -0.86
C VAL A 89 5.60 -5.67 -1.97
N ASP A 90 4.86 -4.60 -1.71
CA ASP A 90 4.04 -3.95 -2.74
C ASP A 90 4.89 -3.44 -3.89
N LEU A 91 6.02 -2.78 -3.59
CA LEU A 91 6.94 -2.27 -4.59
C LEU A 91 7.44 -3.41 -5.50
N ILE A 92 7.85 -4.53 -4.90
CA ILE A 92 8.31 -5.72 -5.65
C ILE A 92 7.20 -6.26 -6.55
N LEU A 93 5.97 -6.39 -6.03
CA LEU A 93 4.84 -6.96 -6.77
C LEU A 93 4.40 -6.03 -7.91
N ILE A 94 4.34 -4.72 -7.69
CA ILE A 94 4.04 -3.73 -8.75
C ILE A 94 5.14 -3.74 -9.82
N THR A 95 6.41 -3.81 -9.40
CA THR A 95 7.54 -3.95 -10.34
C THR A 95 7.40 -5.21 -11.18
N ALA A 96 7.07 -6.33 -10.56
CA ALA A 96 6.85 -7.60 -11.27
C ALA A 96 5.70 -7.49 -12.28
N ILE A 97 4.59 -6.84 -11.90
CA ILE A 97 3.47 -6.57 -12.82
C ILE A 97 3.97 -5.76 -14.02
N ILE A 98 4.67 -4.65 -13.81
CA ILE A 98 5.18 -3.78 -14.89
C ILE A 98 6.14 -4.52 -15.83
N VAL A 99 7.07 -5.29 -15.27
CA VAL A 99 8.10 -6.00 -16.05
C VAL A 99 7.49 -7.16 -16.85
N LEU A 100 6.51 -7.86 -16.28
CA LEU A 100 5.88 -9.02 -16.90
C LEU A 100 4.69 -8.67 -17.79
N TRP A 101 4.17 -7.44 -17.70
CA TRP A 101 3.08 -6.98 -18.55
C TRP A 101 3.58 -6.72 -19.98
N PRO A 102 2.89 -7.23 -21.01
CA PRO A 102 3.26 -7.00 -22.40
C PRO A 102 3.01 -5.55 -22.82
N GLY A 103 3.89 -5.00 -23.64
CA GLY A 103 3.77 -3.63 -24.18
C GLY A 103 4.91 -2.73 -23.70
N SER A 104 4.59 -1.45 -23.49
CA SER A 104 5.58 -0.45 -23.06
C SER A 104 6.11 -0.75 -21.66
N HIS A 105 7.41 -0.57 -21.46
CA HIS A 105 8.07 -0.71 -20.16
C HIS A 105 8.49 0.66 -19.61
N GLY A 106 8.83 0.72 -18.32
CA GLY A 106 9.28 1.96 -17.68
C GLY A 106 8.14 2.96 -17.48
N LEU A 107 8.42 4.24 -17.73
CA LEU A 107 7.49 5.35 -17.48
C LEU A 107 6.23 5.31 -18.37
N ASP A 108 6.33 4.68 -19.55
CA ASP A 108 5.24 4.57 -20.51
C ASP A 108 4.30 3.39 -20.20
N ASN A 109 4.58 2.61 -19.16
CA ASN A 109 3.72 1.52 -18.74
C ASN A 109 2.54 2.07 -17.92
N GLN A 110 1.31 1.72 -18.30
CA GLN A 110 0.09 2.17 -17.61
C GLN A 110 0.03 1.84 -16.10
N PHE A 111 0.72 0.79 -15.65
CA PHE A 111 0.78 0.42 -14.23
C PHE A 111 1.81 1.24 -13.45
N PHE A 112 2.63 2.07 -14.12
CA PHE A 112 3.61 2.94 -13.47
C PHE A 112 2.96 3.86 -12.41
N VAL A 113 1.72 4.28 -12.64
CA VAL A 113 0.95 5.11 -11.70
C VAL A 113 0.77 4.44 -10.32
N LEU A 114 0.84 3.11 -10.25
CA LEU A 114 0.68 2.38 -8.99
C LEU A 114 1.86 2.56 -8.03
N TYR A 115 3.02 3.03 -8.50
CA TYR A 115 4.15 3.33 -7.62
C TYR A 115 3.89 4.50 -6.69
N PHE A 116 3.13 5.51 -7.12
CA PHE A 116 2.91 6.74 -6.36
C PHE A 116 2.34 6.47 -4.95
N PRO A 117 1.17 5.80 -4.80
CA PRO A 117 0.62 5.53 -3.49
C PRO A 117 1.50 4.63 -2.60
N VAL A 118 2.44 3.86 -3.16
CA VAL A 118 3.34 2.98 -2.38
C VAL A 118 4.60 3.71 -1.91
N VAL A 119 5.18 4.56 -2.76
CA VAL A 119 6.40 5.32 -2.43
C VAL A 119 6.11 6.46 -1.45
N PHE A 120 4.91 7.03 -1.51
CA PHE A 120 4.49 8.13 -0.64
C PHE A 120 3.71 7.68 0.61
N ALA A 121 3.60 6.36 0.84
CA ALA A 121 3.02 5.76 2.05
C ALA A 121 4.09 5.51 3.11
#